data_AF-A0A2W0BI54-F1
#
_entry.id   AF-A0A2W0BI54-F1
#
_cell.length_a   1.000
_cell.length_b   1.000
_cell.length_c   1.000
_cell.angle_alpha   90.00
_cell.angle_beta   90.00
_cell.angle_gamma   90.00
#
_symmetry.space_group_name_H-M   'P 1'
#
loop_
_entity.id
_entity.type
_entity.pdbx_description
1 polymer ?
#
loop_
_entity_poly.entity_id
_entity_poly.type
_entity_poly.pdbx_seq_one_letter_code
_entity_poly.pdbx_strand_id
1 'polypeptide(L)'
;MQVNKSALHAFIIFLAGVSFAIVGNIIIYIMLVKVNRRLPDDRQISYIAYGLGQIQREYKRLYPGNLLYLFPWVSGALCIVCMLLLTIAMGLFS
;
A
#
# COMPACT_ATOMS: atom_id res chain seq x y z
N MET A 1 -10.48 23.99 25.70
CA MET A 1 -9.68 22.79 25.35
C MET A 1 -8.74 23.19 24.21
N GLN A 2 -7.52 23.63 24.51
CA GLN A 2 -6.55 24.02 23.48
C GLN A 2 -6.00 22.75 22.84
N VAL A 3 -6.39 22.48 21.59
CA VAL A 3 -5.80 21.38 20.82
C VAL A 3 -4.32 21.70 20.63
N ASN A 4 -3.47 20.83 21.19
CA ASN A 4 -2.03 21.00 21.09
C ASN A 4 -1.65 20.85 19.61
N LYS A 5 -1.11 21.92 19.00
CA LYS A 5 -0.86 21.97 17.55
C LYS A 5 0.01 20.80 17.10
N SER A 6 0.97 20.39 17.91
CA SER A 6 1.85 19.24 17.65
C SER A 6 1.07 17.93 17.53
N ALA A 7 0.09 17.70 18.41
CA ALA A 7 -0.76 16.51 18.39
C ALA A 7 -1.67 16.50 17.14
N LEU A 8 -2.16 17.67 16.71
CA LEU A 8 -2.95 17.78 15.49
C LEU A 8 -2.13 17.41 14.24
N HIS A 9 -0.87 17.88 14.14
CA HIS A 9 0.00 17.54 13.01
C HIS A 9 0.34 16.04 12.98
N ALA A 10 0.68 15.45 14.14
CA ALA A 10 0.93 14.02 14.24
C ALA A 10 -0.28 13.19 13.80
N PHE A 11 -1.49 13.60 14.23
CA PHE A 11 -2.72 12.93 13.84
C PHE A 11 -2.98 13.01 12.32
N ILE A 12 -2.76 14.17 11.71
CA ILE A 12 -2.92 14.34 10.25
C ILE A 12 -1.92 13.45 9.49
N ILE A 13 -0.66 13.40 9.91
CA ILE A 13 0.38 12.58 9.28
C ILE A 13 0.04 11.09 9.42
N PHE A 14 -0.46 10.67 10.58
CA PHE A 14 -0.91 9.31 10.82
C PHE A 14 -2.06 8.91 9.88
N LEU A 15 -3.09 9.75 9.78
CA LEU A 15 -4.21 9.51 8.87
C LEU A 15 -3.75 9.44 7.41
N ALA A 16 -2.82 10.31 6.99
CA ALA A 16 -2.25 10.26 5.65
C ALA A 16 -1.52 8.93 5.39
N GLY A 17 -0.67 8.48 6.32
CA GLY A 17 0.03 7.19 6.22
C GLY A 17 -0.93 6.00 6.11
N VAL A 18 -1.96 5.95 6.95
CA VAL A 18 -3.00 4.91 6.90
C VAL A 18 -3.76 4.95 5.57
N SER A 19 -4.08 6.13 5.06
CA SER A 19 -4.77 6.26 3.76
C SER A 19 -3.95 5.69 2.61
N PHE A 20 -2.64 5.94 2.57
CA PHE A 20 -1.76 5.36 1.56
C PHE A 20 -1.67 3.84 1.69
N ALA A 21 -1.63 3.32 2.91
CA ALA A 21 -1.64 1.87 3.15
C ALA A 21 -2.94 1.21 2.67
N ILE A 22 -4.10 1.84 2.90
CA ILE A 22 -5.40 1.36 2.41
C ILE A 22 -5.45 1.37 0.89
N VAL A 23 -5.06 2.49 0.26
CA VAL A 23 -5.04 2.61 -1.21
C VAL A 23 -4.11 1.57 -1.83
N GLY A 24 -2.92 1.35 -1.26
CA GLY A 24 -2.00 0.32 -1.70
C GLY A 24 -2.62 -1.08 -1.68
N ASN A 25 -3.33 -1.42 -0.59
CA ASN A 25 -4.02 -2.69 -0.45
C ASN A 25 -5.17 -2.87 -1.46
N ILE A 26 -5.96 -1.82 -1.69
CA ILE A 26 -7.03 -1.84 -2.70
C ILE A 26 -6.46 -2.11 -4.08
N ILE A 27 -5.33 -1.49 -4.44
CA ILE A 27 -4.69 -1.70 -5.75
C ILE A 27 -4.19 -3.13 -5.89
N ILE A 28 -3.58 -3.71 -4.85
CA ILE A 28 -3.15 -5.12 -4.85
C ILE A 28 -4.36 -6.04 -5.03
N TYR A 29 -5.47 -5.76 -4.36
CA TYR A 29 -6.70 -6.54 -4.52
C TYR A 29 -7.24 -6.45 -5.95
N ILE A 30 -7.27 -5.27 -6.55
CA ILE A 30 -7.66 -5.09 -7.95
C ILE A 30 -6.73 -5.87 -8.89
N MET A 31 -5.42 -5.84 -8.65
CA MET A 31 -4.45 -6.63 -9.43
C MET A 31 -4.74 -8.13 -9.31
N LEU A 32 -5.00 -8.61 -8.09
CA LEU A 32 -5.34 -10.00 -7.84
C LEU A 32 -6.59 -10.43 -8.60
N VAL A 33 -7.68 -9.66 -8.51
CA VAL A 33 -8.94 -9.96 -9.22
C VAL A 33 -8.71 -10.00 -10.73
N LYS A 34 -7.93 -9.05 -11.28
CA LYS A 34 -7.59 -9.02 -12.70
C LYS A 34 -6.74 -10.20 -13.16
N VAL A 35 -5.85 -10.68 -12.30
CA VAL A 35 -5.00 -11.86 -12.55
C VAL A 35 -5.84 -13.13 -12.48
N ASN A 36 -6.63 -13.32 -11.41
CA ASN A 36 -7.48 -14.49 -11.24
C ASN A 36 -8.55 -14.63 -12.32
N ARG A 37 -9.07 -13.52 -12.86
CA ARG A 37 -9.99 -13.55 -14.00
C ARG A 37 -9.38 -14.09 -15.30
N ARG A 38 -8.05 -14.11 -15.42
CA ARG A 38 -7.33 -14.61 -16.60
C ARG A 38 -6.61 -15.94 -16.36
N LEU A 39 -6.46 -16.35 -15.10
CA LEU A 39 -5.92 -17.64 -14.74
C LEU A 39 -7.04 -18.68 -14.74
N PRO A 40 -6.75 -19.94 -15.13
CA PRO A 40 -7.70 -21.02 -14.94
C PRO A 40 -7.91 -21.28 -13.43
N ASP A 41 -9.06 -21.85 -13.08
CA ASP A 41 -9.55 -21.97 -11.69
C ASP A 41 -8.58 -22.72 -10.77
N ASP A 42 -7.85 -23.69 -11.31
CA ASP A 42 -6.82 -24.48 -10.61
C ASP A 42 -5.55 -23.68 -10.28
N ARG A 43 -5.35 -22.52 -10.91
CA ARG A 43 -4.18 -21.65 -10.74
C ARG A 43 -4.52 -20.28 -10.17
N GLN A 44 -5.75 -20.07 -9.70
CA GLN A 44 -6.11 -18.81 -9.05
C GLN A 44 -5.29 -18.58 -7.78
N ILE A 45 -4.88 -17.34 -7.60
CA ILE A 45 -4.02 -16.92 -6.49
C ILE A 45 -4.94 -16.49 -5.33
N SER A 46 -4.71 -17.04 -4.14
CA SER A 46 -5.35 -16.56 -2.92
C SER A 46 -4.58 -15.35 -2.35
N TYR A 47 -5.30 -14.31 -1.97
CA TYR A 47 -4.73 -13.10 -1.34
C TYR A 47 -3.96 -13.42 -0.04
N ILE A 48 -4.43 -14.42 0.72
CA ILE A 48 -3.86 -14.77 2.03
C ILE A 48 -2.68 -15.73 1.88
N ALA A 49 -2.76 -16.69 0.94
CA ALA A 49 -1.74 -17.73 0.78
C ALA A 49 -0.53 -17.27 -0.04
N TYR A 50 -0.67 -16.25 -0.88
CA TYR A 50 0.37 -15.80 -1.78
C TYR A 50 0.82 -14.37 -1.50
N GLY A 51 2.13 -14.18 -1.49
CA GLY A 51 2.74 -12.89 -1.26
C GLY A 51 2.54 -11.90 -2.41
N LEU A 52 2.60 -10.62 -2.05
CA LEU A 52 2.52 -9.44 -2.92
C LEU A 52 3.39 -9.57 -4.20
N GLY A 53 4.58 -10.16 -4.07
CA GLY A 53 5.52 -10.36 -5.19
C GLY A 53 5.00 -11.30 -6.28
N GLN A 54 4.23 -12.33 -5.92
CA GLN A 54 3.68 -13.27 -6.91
C GLN A 54 2.52 -12.64 -7.69
N ILE A 55 1.64 -11.90 -7.01
CA ILE A 55 0.56 -11.14 -7.64
C ILE A 55 1.15 -10.14 -8.65
N GLN A 56 2.20 -9.40 -8.26
CA GLN A 56 2.89 -8.47 -9.15
C GLN A 56 3.52 -9.16 -10.36
N ARG A 57 4.17 -10.32 -10.15
CA ARG A 57 4.81 -11.08 -11.22
C ARG A 57 3.81 -11.56 -12.26
N GLU A 58 2.70 -12.17 -11.83
CA GLU A 58 1.66 -12.64 -12.74
C GLU A 58 0.90 -11.47 -13.38
N TYR A 59 0.66 -10.37 -12.65
CA TYR A 59 0.06 -9.17 -13.24
C TYR A 59 0.94 -8.59 -14.36
N LYS A 60 2.25 -8.48 -14.13
CA LYS A 60 3.21 -7.98 -15.15
C LYS A 60 3.26 -8.89 -16.37
N ARG A 61 3.16 -10.20 -16.17
CA ARG A 61 3.12 -11.20 -17.24
C ARG A 61 1.83 -11.11 -18.08
N LEU A 62 0.68 -10.94 -17.43
CA LEU A 62 -0.63 -10.91 -18.08
C LEU A 62 -1.01 -9.55 -18.68
N TYR A 63 -0.42 -8.46 -18.15
CA TYR A 63 -0.68 -7.09 -18.57
C TYR A 63 0.64 -6.32 -18.84
N PRO A 64 1.42 -6.75 -19.86
CA PRO A 64 2.64 -6.04 -20.23
C PRO A 64 2.31 -4.59 -20.64
N GLY A 65 3.08 -3.63 -20.13
CA GLY A 65 2.88 -2.20 -20.38
C GLY A 65 1.96 -1.48 -19.40
N ASN A 66 1.23 -2.19 -18.53
CA ASN A 66 0.44 -1.54 -17.50
C ASN A 66 1.30 -1.22 -16.27
N LEU A 67 1.37 0.06 -15.86
CA LEU A 67 2.18 0.52 -14.73
C LEU A 67 1.52 0.32 -13.35
N LEU A 68 0.33 -0.29 -13.28
CA LEU A 68 -0.39 -0.50 -12.02
C LEU A 68 0.43 -1.26 -10.97
N TYR A 69 1.38 -2.11 -11.38
CA TYR A 69 2.25 -2.86 -10.46
C TYR A 69 3.23 -1.96 -9.68
N LEU A 70 3.47 -0.72 -10.11
CA LEU A 70 4.31 0.25 -9.41
C LEU A 70 3.57 0.95 -8.27
N PHE A 71 2.25 1.07 -8.35
CA PHE A 71 1.45 1.80 -7.36
C PHE A 71 1.56 1.24 -5.94
N PRO A 72 1.52 -0.09 -5.71
CA PRO A 72 1.75 -0.64 -4.38
C PRO A 72 3.11 -0.21 -3.80
N TRP A 73 4.16 -0.19 -4.62
CA TRP A 73 5.49 0.26 -4.21
C TRP A 73 5.53 1.76 -3.87
N VAL A 74 4.93 2.61 -4.70
CA VAL A 74 4.85 4.05 -4.44
C VAL A 74 4.03 4.34 -3.19
N SER A 75 2.88 3.67 -3.02
CA SER A 75 2.03 3.83 -1.83
C SER A 75 2.72 3.35 -0.56
N GLY A 76 3.46 2.24 -0.63
CA GLY A 76 4.25 1.72 0.48
C GLY A 76 5.38 2.67 0.87
N ALA A 77 6.09 3.21 -0.13
CA ALA A 77 7.14 4.21 0.11
C ALA A 77 6.57 5.49 0.77
N LEU A 78 5.43 5.99 0.28
CA LEU A 78 4.75 7.15 0.88
C LEU A 78 4.29 6.85 2.32
N CYS A 79 3.76 5.66 2.58
CA CYS A 79 3.40 5.22 3.93
C CYS A 79 4.62 5.22 4.87
N ILE A 80 5.76 4.69 4.43
CA ILE A 80 7.01 4.69 5.20
C ILE A 80 7.46 6.13 5.49
N VAL A 81 7.42 7.02 4.49
CA VAL A 81 7.76 8.43 4.67
C VAL A 81 6.84 9.11 5.70
N CYS A 82 5.53 8.86 5.65
CA CYS A 82 4.59 9.37 6.64
C CYS A 82 4.91 8.84 8.05
N MET A 83 5.23 7.55 8.19
CA MET A 83 5.59 6.98 9.50
C MET A 83 6.90 7.55 10.03
N LEU A 84 7.90 7.78 9.18
CA LEU A 84 9.14 8.44 9.58
C LEU A 84 8.90 9.88 10.05
N LEU A 85 8.11 10.66 9.30
CA LEU A 85 7.72 12.02 9.70
C LEU A 85 6.95 12.02 11.04
N LEU A 86 6.12 11.01 11.29
CA LEU A 86 5.43 10.84 12.56
C LEU A 86 6.41 10.60 13.72
N THR A 87 7.40 9.72 13.53
CA THR A 87 8.42 9.45 14.56
C THR A 87 9.26 10.69 14.88
N ILE A 88 9.59 11.49 13.88
CA ILE A 88 10.29 12.76 14.05
C ILE A 88 9.39 13.76 14.78
N ALA A 89 8.12 13.89 14.39
CA ALA A 89 7.16 14.80 15.01
C ALA A 89 6.85 14.48 16.48
N MET A 90 6.98 13.21 16.88
CA MET A 90 6.82 12.77 18.27
C MET A 90 8.11 12.88 19.12
N GLY A 91 9.22 13.33 18.55
CA GLY A 91 10.49 13.50 19.28
C GLY A 91 11.18 12.17 19.62
N LEU A 92 10.87 11.09 18.91
CA LEU A 92 11.51 9.78 19.14
C LEU A 92 12.98 9.74 18.72
N PHE A 93 13.43 10.74 17.96
CA PHE A 93 14.82 10.92 17.50
C PHE A 93 15.45 12.23 17.98
N SER A 94 14.84 12.90 18.98
CA SER A 94 15.39 14.11 19.61
C SER A 94 16.07 13.81 20.93
#